data_AF-X0WS14-F1
#
_entry.id   AF-X0WS14-F1
#
_cell.length_a   1.000
_cell.length_b   1.000
_cell.length_c   1.000
_cell.angle_alpha   90.00
_cell.angle_beta   90.00
_cell.angle_gamma   90.00
#
_symmetry.space_group_name_H-M   'P 1'
#
loop_
_entity.id
_entity.type
_entity.pdbx_description
1 polymer ?
#
loop_
_entity_poly.entity_id
_entity_poly.type
_entity_poly.pdbx_seq_one_letter_code
_entity_poly.pdbx_strand_id
1 'polypeptide(L)' 'MGPRVSVAPGVLEWAARRSSIGNERLYRAFPKWDEWIVGTKLPTLKQLEDIARITHTP' A
#
# COMPACT_ATOMS: atom_id res chain seq x y z
N MET A 1 -3.89 -16.30 -5.22
CA MET A 1 -2.74 -15.41 -5.45
C MET A 1 -3.02 -14.56 -6.67
N GLY A 2 -2.88 -13.23 -6.56
CA GLY A 2 -2.96 -12.33 -7.73
C GLY A 2 -1.55 -12.01 -8.27
N PRO A 3 -1.45 -11.42 -9.48
CA PRO A 3 -0.17 -10.96 -10.03
C PRO A 3 0.47 -9.94 -9.08
N ARG A 4 1.80 -10.04 -8.95
CA ARG A 4 2.59 -9.02 -8.25
C ARG A 4 2.83 -7.85 -9.17
N VAL A 5 2.63 -6.65 -8.65
CA VAL A 5 2.72 -5.42 -9.42
C VAL A 5 3.88 -4.62 -8.85
N SER A 6 4.77 -4.18 -9.74
CA SER A 6 5.79 -3.20 -9.38
C SER A 6 5.11 -1.84 -9.20
N VAL A 7 5.12 -1.33 -7.98
CA VAL A 7 4.55 -0.02 -7.66
C VAL A 7 5.68 0.91 -7.23
N ALA A 8 5.61 2.18 -7.66
CA ALA A 8 6.60 3.15 -7.25
C ALA A 8 6.41 3.49 -5.75
N PRO A 9 7.50 3.62 -4.97
CA PRO A 9 7.42 3.98 -3.54
C PRO A 9 6.59 5.25 -3.30
N GLY A 10 6.75 6.25 -4.18
CA GLY A 10 6.00 7.50 -4.08
C GLY A 10 4.48 7.35 -4.22
N VAL A 11 3.98 6.32 -4.91
CA VAL A 11 2.53 6.03 -5.00
C VAL A 11 2.03 5.45 -3.68
N LEU A 12 2.81 4.57 -3.06
CA LEU A 12 2.50 4.04 -1.73
C LEU A 12 2.51 5.18 -0.71
N GLU A 13 3.58 5.99 -0.65
CA GLU A 13 3.66 7.13 0.26
C GLU A 13 2.52 8.14 0.06
N TRP A 14 2.16 8.41 -1.19
CA TRP A 14 0.99 9.24 -1.51
C TRP A 14 -0.30 8.63 -0.98
N ALA A 15 -0.52 7.32 -1.19
CA ALA A 15 -1.73 6.64 -0.71
C ALA A 15 -1.81 6.67 0.81
N ALA A 16 -0.69 6.46 1.52
CA ALA A 16 -0.61 6.60 2.97
C ALA A 16 -0.94 8.02 3.43
N ARG A 17 -0.32 9.03 2.80
CA ARG A 17 -0.52 10.45 3.15
C ARG A 17 -1.93 10.95 2.88
N ARG A 18 -2.61 10.42 1.86
CA ARG A 18 -4.00 10.75 1.53
C ARG A 18 -5.02 9.96 2.34
N SER A 19 -4.57 8.91 3.03
CA SER A 19 -5.42 7.98 3.74
C SER A 19 -6.06 8.65 4.95
N SER A 20 -7.39 8.69 4.99
CA SER A 20 -8.13 9.27 6.13
C SER A 20 -8.06 8.41 7.41
N ILE A 21 -7.52 7.18 7.29
CA ILE A 21 -7.44 6.21 8.39
C ILE A 21 -6.17 6.33 9.25
N GLY A 22 -5.27 7.26 8.92
CA GLY A 22 -4.01 7.52 9.65
C GLY A 22 -2.93 6.46 9.37
N ASN A 23 -1.67 6.92 9.28
CA ASN A 23 -0.54 6.06 8.92
C ASN A 23 -0.46 4.81 9.81
N GLU A 24 -0.53 4.94 11.14
CA GLU A 24 -0.40 3.81 12.06
C GLU A 24 -1.34 2.64 11.76
N ARG A 25 -2.58 2.93 11.34
CA ARG A 25 -3.58 1.90 11.04
C ARG A 25 -3.27 1.22 9.70
N LEU A 26 -2.75 1.97 8.73
CA LEU A 26 -2.26 1.46 7.45
C LEU A 26 -1.04 0.53 7.66
N TYR A 27 -0.04 0.97 8.43
CA TYR A 27 1.14 0.16 8.76
C TYR A 27 0.76 -1.12 9.53
N ARG A 28 -0.26 -1.06 10.39
CA ARG A 28 -0.77 -2.23 11.11
C ARG A 28 -1.50 -3.22 10.20
N ALA A 29 -2.26 -2.73 9.22
CA ALA A 29 -2.93 -3.58 8.23
C ALA A 29 -1.95 -4.19 7.22
N PHE A 30 -0.89 -3.45 6.89
CA PHE A 30 0.13 -3.83 5.91
C PHE A 30 1.52 -3.84 6.54
N PRO A 31 1.87 -4.88 7.32
CA PRO A 31 3.19 -4.97 7.97
C PRO A 31 4.36 -5.09 6.97
N LYS A 32 4.07 -5.35 5.69
CA LYS A 32 5.06 -5.42 4.60
C LYS A 32 5.24 -4.09 3.86
N TRP A 33 4.66 -3.01 4.37
CA TRP A 33 4.68 -1.71 3.73
C TRP A 33 6.11 -1.21 3.48
N ASP A 34 6.98 -1.27 4.49
CA ASP A 34 8.39 -0.93 4.33
C ASP A 34 9.10 -1.79 3.27
N GLU A 35 8.81 -3.10 3.21
CA GLU A 35 9.38 -3.97 2.18
C GLU A 35 8.96 -3.56 0.76
N TRP A 36 7.80 -2.91 0.61
CA TRP A 36 7.28 -2.42 -0.66
C TRP A 36 7.90 -1.06 -1.03
N ILE A 37 8.09 -0.20 -0.04
CA ILE A 37 8.78 1.10 -0.20
C ILE A 37 10.24 0.89 -0.60
N VAL A 38 10.93 -0.06 0.03
CA VAL A 38 12.33 -0.40 -0.28
C VAL A 38 12.44 -1.19 -1.60
N GLY A 39 11.34 -1.75 -2.10
CA GLY A 39 11.34 -2.56 -3.33
C GLY A 39 11.85 -4.00 -3.14
N THR A 40 12.14 -4.41 -1.91
CA THR A 40 12.55 -5.78 -1.56
C THR A 40 11.45 -6.80 -1.87
N LYS A 41 10.18 -6.38 -1.77
CA LYS A 41 9.04 -7.24 -2.07
C LYS A 41 8.00 -6.48 -2.89
N LEU A 42 7.46 -7.12 -3.91
CA LEU A 42 6.38 -6.54 -4.70
C LEU A 42 5.01 -6.86 -4.08
N PRO A 43 4.13 -5.86 -3.86
CA PRO A 43 2.74 -6.08 -3.49
C PRO A 43 1.98 -6.81 -4.60
N THR A 44 0.87 -7.44 -4.24
CA THR A 44 -0.07 -8.00 -5.22
C THR A 44 -1.11 -6.96 -5.62
N LEU A 45 -1.69 -7.11 -6.82
CA LEU A 45 -2.78 -6.24 -7.28
C LEU A 45 -3.92 -6.18 -6.25
N LYS A 46 -4.31 -7.33 -5.67
CA LYS A 46 -5.33 -7.40 -4.63
C LYS A 46 -4.98 -6.58 -3.38
N GLN A 47 -3.71 -6.53 -2.99
CA GLN A 47 -3.27 -5.70 -1.86
C GLN A 47 -3.32 -4.22 -2.19
N LEU A 48 -2.97 -3.82 -3.43
CA LEU A 48 -3.14 -2.45 -3.90
C LEU A 48 -4.61 -2.04 -3.93
N GLU A 49 -5.50 -2.93 -4.36
CA GLU A 49 -6.95 -2.70 -4.31
C GLU A 49 -7.46 -2.56 -2.86
N ASP A 50 -6.97 -3.39 -1.94
CA ASP A 50 -7.29 -3.28 -0.51
C ASP A 50 -6.79 -1.95 0.08
N ILE A 51 -5.57 -1.53 -0.28
CA ILE A 51 -5.04 -0.21 0.09
C ILE A 51 -5.97 0.88 -0.42
N ALA A 52 -6.30 0.89 -1.72
CA ALA A 52 -7.15 1.91 -2.34
C ALA A 52 -8.55 1.97 -1.70
N ARG A 53 -9.12 0.81 -1.38
CA ARG A 53 -10.42 0.69 -0.68
C ARG A 53 -10.35 1.26 0.73
N ILE A 54 -9.28 0.97 1.46
CA ILE A 54 -9.08 1.42 2.84
C ILE A 54 -8.74 2.92 2.89
N THR A 55 -7.94 3.41 1.94
CA THR A 55 -7.54 4.83 1.85
C THR A 55 -8.65 5.72 1.30
N HIS A 56 -9.77 5.15 0.87
CA HIS A 56 -10.90 5.85 0.25
C HIS A 56 -10.45 6.82 -0.85
N THR A 57 -9.40 6.45 -1.58
CA THR A 57 -8.99 7.16 -2.80
C THR A 57 -9.87 6.68 -3.93
N PRO A 58 -10.77 7.53 -4.48
CA PRO A 58 -11.62 7.18 -5.62
C PRO A 58 -10.80 6.97 -6.90
#